data_AF-A0A3C0MGX7-F1
#
_entry.id   AF-A0A3C0MGX7-F1
#
_cell.length_a   1.000
_cell.length_b   1.000
_cell.length_c   1.000
_cell.angle_alpha   90.00
_cell.angle_beta   90.00
_cell.angle_gamma   90.00
#
_symmetry.space_group_name_H-M   'P 1'
#
loop_
_entity.id
_entity.type
_entity.pdbx_description
1 polymer ?
#
loop_
_entity_poly.entity_id
_entity_poly.type
_entity_poly.pdbx_seq_one_letter_code
_entity_poly.pdbx_strand_id
1 'polypeptide(L)'
;EMAAAVSNAGGLGIITGLTQNTPEKLAAEIKRCKEMTNKPIGVNLTFLPGFANPPYPEYIQAIIEGGVRIVETAGRSPEAYLPPLKAA
;
A
#
# COMPACT_ATOMS: atom_id res chain seq x y z
N GLU A 1 -1.09 11.01 6.48
CA GLU A 1 -0.96 12.47 6.25
C GLU A 1 0.06 12.85 5.17
N MET A 2 1.32 12.40 5.27
CA MET A 2 2.38 12.72 4.29
C MET A 2 2.00 12.36 2.84
N ALA A 3 1.46 11.17 2.60
CA ALA A 3 1.04 10.75 1.26
C ALA A 3 -0.01 11.70 0.64
N ALA A 4 -1.05 12.06 1.40
CA ALA A 4 -2.06 13.01 0.92
C ALA A 4 -1.47 14.39 0.57
N ALA A 5 -0.54 14.90 1.40
CA ALA A 5 0.13 16.17 1.12
C ALA A 5 0.95 16.13 -0.18
N VAL A 6 1.72 15.06 -0.40
CA VAL A 6 2.50 14.87 -1.64
C VAL A 6 1.58 14.76 -2.86
N SER A 7 0.51 13.97 -2.78
CA SER A 7 -0.47 13.87 -3.86
C SER A 7 -1.14 15.23 -4.15
N ASN A 8 -1.54 15.97 -3.11
CA ASN A 8 -2.12 17.32 -3.25
C ASN A 8 -1.15 18.30 -3.92
N ALA A 9 0.16 18.20 -3.64
CA ALA A 9 1.20 18.99 -4.28
C ALA A 9 1.50 18.59 -5.76
N GLY A 10 0.88 17.51 -6.27
CA GLY A 10 1.06 17.05 -7.64
C GLY A 10 2.10 15.93 -7.82
N GLY A 11 2.67 15.43 -6.73
CA GLY A 11 3.51 14.23 -6.73
C GLY A 11 2.68 12.94 -6.61
N LEU A 12 3.37 11.81 -6.53
CA LEU A 12 2.78 10.52 -6.16
C LEU A 12 3.00 10.28 -4.66
N GLY A 13 1.98 10.53 -3.85
CA GLY A 13 2.03 10.19 -2.43
C GLY A 13 1.94 8.69 -2.21
N ILE A 14 2.85 8.14 -1.40
CA ILE A 14 2.92 6.69 -1.12
C ILE A 14 2.76 6.45 0.39
N ILE A 15 1.85 5.55 0.76
CA ILE A 15 1.72 5.02 2.13
C ILE A 15 2.67 3.83 2.28
N THR A 16 3.48 3.79 3.34
CA THR A 16 4.28 2.60 3.66
C THR A 16 3.41 1.54 4.33
N GLY A 17 3.16 0.43 3.64
CA GLY A 17 2.23 -0.61 4.08
C GLY A 17 2.63 -1.25 5.42
N LEU A 18 3.87 -1.70 5.54
CA LEU A 18 4.33 -2.43 6.73
C LEU A 18 4.49 -1.55 7.98
N THR A 19 4.58 -0.21 7.84
CA THR A 19 4.56 0.71 8.99
C THR A 19 3.25 0.60 9.80
N GLN A 20 2.18 0.11 9.16
CA GLN A 20 0.87 -0.03 9.80
C GLN A 20 0.78 -1.27 10.70
N ASN A 21 1.74 -2.20 10.66
CA ASN A 21 1.82 -3.43 11.47
C ASN A 21 0.70 -4.49 11.24
N THR A 22 -0.51 -4.11 10.81
CA THR A 22 -1.56 -5.07 10.40
C THR A 22 -2.29 -4.62 9.12
N PRO A 23 -2.94 -5.55 8.39
CA PRO A 23 -3.76 -5.21 7.22
C PRO A 23 -4.91 -4.24 7.55
N GLU A 24 -5.54 -4.38 8.70
CA GLU A 24 -6.67 -3.52 9.12
C GLU A 24 -6.20 -2.09 9.37
N LYS A 25 -5.01 -1.94 9.97
CA LYS A 25 -4.40 -0.62 10.16
C LYS A 25 -4.01 0.01 8.82
N LEU A 26 -3.57 -0.80 7.84
CA LEU A 26 -3.35 -0.30 6.48
C LEU A 26 -4.67 0.14 5.83
N ALA A 27 -5.73 -0.66 5.91
CA ALA A 27 -7.04 -0.27 5.38
C ALA A 27 -7.55 1.05 6.00
N ALA A 28 -7.39 1.20 7.32
CA ALA A 28 -7.74 2.42 8.04
C ALA A 28 -6.90 3.63 7.57
N GLU A 29 -5.59 3.47 7.38
CA GLU A 29 -4.73 4.55 6.89
C GLU A 29 -5.02 4.91 5.43
N ILE A 30 -5.32 3.94 4.56
CA ILE A 30 -5.76 4.21 3.18
C ILE A 30 -7.05 5.04 3.20
N LYS A 31 -8.04 4.62 4.01
CA LYS A 31 -9.31 5.36 4.15
C LYS A 31 -9.05 6.79 4.64
N ARG A 32 -8.30 6.97 5.72
CA ARG A 32 -7.94 8.30 6.26
C ARG A 32 -7.22 9.14 5.22
N CYS A 33 -6.28 8.57 4.47
CA CYS A 33 -5.55 9.30 3.44
C CYS A 33 -6.48 9.77 2.31
N LYS A 34 -7.45 8.93 1.89
CA LYS A 34 -8.46 9.28 0.89
C LYS A 34 -9.47 10.33 1.38
N GLU A 35 -9.72 10.44 2.67
CA GLU A 35 -10.50 11.55 3.25
C GLU A 35 -9.75 12.89 3.15
N MET A 36 -8.41 12.87 3.01
CA MET A 36 -7.56 14.06 2.92
C MET A 36 -7.18 14.46 1.48
N THR A 37 -7.41 13.59 0.48
CA THR A 37 -7.10 13.88 -0.91
C THR A 37 -8.02 13.11 -1.87
N ASN A 38 -8.47 13.81 -2.92
CA ASN A 38 -9.16 13.21 -4.06
C ASN A 38 -8.20 12.76 -5.18
N LYS A 39 -6.88 12.99 -5.02
CA LYS A 39 -5.87 12.61 -6.01
C LYS A 39 -5.39 11.18 -5.77
N PRO A 40 -4.87 10.50 -6.81
CA PRO A 40 -4.30 9.16 -6.65
C PRO A 40 -3.22 9.10 -5.56
N ILE A 41 -3.17 7.97 -4.88
CA ILE A 41 -2.12 7.60 -3.93
C ILE A 41 -1.60 6.21 -4.30
N GLY A 42 -0.37 5.92 -3.89
CA GLY A 42 0.21 4.58 -3.97
C GLY A 42 0.40 3.96 -2.59
N VAL A 43 0.73 2.66 -2.58
CA VAL A 43 1.19 1.95 -1.39
C VAL A 43 2.51 1.26 -1.69
N ASN A 44 3.49 1.40 -0.79
CA ASN A 44 4.69 0.59 -0.78
C ASN A 44 4.42 -0.71 -0.01
N LEU A 45 4.69 -1.86 -0.63
CA LEU A 45 4.70 -3.17 0.02
C LEU A 45 6.08 -3.80 -0.12
N THR A 46 6.86 -3.75 0.96
CA THR A 46 8.24 -4.28 1.00
C THR A 46 8.25 -5.75 1.44
N PHE A 47 8.85 -6.61 0.62
CA PHE A 47 9.07 -8.03 0.89
C PHE A 47 10.42 -8.24 1.59
N LEU A 48 10.42 -8.22 2.93
CA LEU A 48 11.63 -8.20 3.75
C LEU A 48 12.36 -9.57 3.75
N PRO A 49 13.70 -9.59 3.74
CA PRO A 49 14.46 -10.80 4.03
C PRO A 49 14.52 -11.01 5.56
N GLY A 50 13.77 -11.96 6.13
CA GLY A 50 13.87 -12.25 7.57
C GLY A 50 12.76 -13.10 8.20
N PHE A 51 12.78 -13.18 9.54
CA PHE A 51 11.87 -13.97 10.40
C PHE A 51 10.43 -13.44 10.48
N ALA A 52 10.21 -12.18 10.11
CA ALA A 52 8.86 -11.64 10.00
C ALA A 52 8.27 -12.10 8.68
N ASN A 53 7.16 -12.83 8.75
CA ASN A 53 6.36 -13.18 7.58
C ASN A 53 5.01 -12.47 7.72
N PRO A 54 4.92 -11.15 7.39
CA PRO A 54 3.65 -10.45 7.39
C PRO A 54 2.64 -11.21 6.53
N PRO A 55 1.34 -11.11 6.84
CA PRO A 55 0.30 -11.69 6.01
C PRO A 55 0.13 -10.92 4.70
N TYR A 56 1.11 -11.03 3.79
CA TYR A 56 1.16 -10.29 2.53
C TYR A 56 -0.13 -10.40 1.69
N PRO A 57 -0.80 -11.57 1.57
CA PRO A 57 -2.08 -11.67 0.87
C PRO A 57 -3.16 -10.74 1.44
N GLU A 58 -3.26 -10.63 2.76
CA GLU A 58 -4.25 -9.78 3.44
C GLU A 58 -3.90 -8.29 3.28
N TYR A 59 -2.61 -7.94 3.32
CA TYR A 59 -2.14 -6.60 2.96
C TYR A 59 -2.51 -6.22 1.52
N ILE A 60 -2.32 -7.14 0.58
CA ILE A 60 -2.68 -6.93 -0.84
C ILE A 60 -4.19 -6.76 -0.98
N GLN A 61 -4.98 -7.57 -0.29
CA GLN A 61 -6.44 -7.43 -0.26
C GLN A 61 -6.85 -6.05 0.27
N ALA A 62 -6.27 -5.59 1.38
CA ALA A 62 -6.52 -4.25 1.92
C ALA A 62 -6.17 -3.12 0.94
N ILE A 63 -5.09 -3.28 0.15
CA ILE A 63 -4.71 -2.34 -0.91
C ILE A 63 -5.77 -2.31 -2.03
N ILE A 64 -6.20 -3.49 -2.49
CA ILE A 64 -7.19 -3.65 -3.58
C ILE A 64 -8.56 -3.11 -3.16
N GLU A 65 -9.08 -3.55 -2.01
CA GLU A 65 -10.36 -3.09 -1.46
C GLU A 65 -10.32 -1.60 -1.10
N GLY A 66 -9.15 -1.13 -0.65
CA GLY A 66 -8.85 0.28 -0.45
C GLY A 66 -8.84 1.09 -1.74
N GLY A 67 -8.99 0.47 -2.92
CA GLY A 67 -9.04 1.11 -4.23
C GLY A 67 -7.75 1.84 -4.61
N VAL A 68 -6.60 1.32 -4.18
CA VAL A 68 -5.27 1.83 -4.56
C VAL A 68 -4.86 1.17 -5.87
N ARG A 69 -4.50 1.98 -6.86
CA ARG A 69 -4.17 1.52 -8.23
C ARG A 69 -2.67 1.44 -8.51
N ILE A 70 -1.85 1.92 -7.59
CA ILE A 70 -0.41 2.08 -7.77
C ILE A 70 0.28 1.41 -6.57
N VAL A 71 1.07 0.38 -6.83
CA VAL A 71 1.81 -0.33 -5.78
C VAL A 71 3.28 -0.35 -6.13
N GLU A 72 4.09 0.14 -5.21
CA GLU A 72 5.55 0.01 -5.24
C GLU A 72 5.95 -1.24 -4.46
N THR A 73 6.71 -2.13 -5.08
CA THR A 73 7.25 -3.33 -4.43
C THR A 73 8.76 -3.21 -4.27
N ALA A 74 9.29 -3.66 -3.14
CA ALA A 74 10.73 -3.64 -2.85
C ALA A 74 11.17 -4.89 -2.08
N GLY A 75 12.47 -5.17 -2.03
CA GLY A 75 13.02 -6.31 -1.30
C GLY A 75 13.12 -7.59 -2.15
N ARG A 76 12.69 -8.74 -1.61
CA ARG A 76 12.70 -10.03 -2.33
C ARG A 76 11.73 -10.00 -3.51
N SER A 77 11.90 -10.97 -4.42
CA SER A 77 11.04 -11.10 -5.60
C SER A 77 9.56 -11.06 -5.23
N PRO A 78 8.78 -10.12 -5.78
CA PRO A 78 7.35 -10.01 -5.54
C PRO A 78 6.51 -10.92 -6.45
N GLU A 79 7.14 -11.77 -7.27
CA GLU A 79 6.51 -12.48 -8.39
C GLU A 79 5.22 -13.20 -8.02
N ALA A 80 5.20 -13.91 -6.88
CA ALA A 80 4.01 -14.61 -6.38
C ALA A 80 2.81 -13.70 -6.07
N TYR A 81 3.07 -12.41 -5.82
CA TYR A 81 2.09 -11.40 -5.42
C TYR A 81 1.68 -10.47 -6.57
N LEU A 82 2.41 -10.48 -7.69
CA LEU A 82 2.10 -9.64 -8.84
C LEU A 82 0.76 -9.98 -9.52
N PRO A 83 0.32 -11.25 -9.65
CA PRO A 83 -0.94 -11.56 -10.33
C PRO A 83 -2.17 -10.86 -9.74
N PRO A 84 -2.47 -10.94 -8.42
CA PRO A 84 -3.62 -10.21 -7.87
C PRO A 84 -3.45 -8.69 -7.97
N LEU A 85 -2.24 -8.17 -7.79
CA LEU A 85 -1.96 -6.72 -7.90
C LEU A 85 -2.15 -6.18 -9.32
N LYS A 86 -1.85 -6.97 -10.36
CA LYS A 86 -2.02 -6.59 -11.77
C LYS A 86 -3.44 -6.79 -12.29
N ALA A 87 -4.18 -7.74 -11.71
CA ALA A 87 -5.56 -8.04 -12.11
C ALA A 87 -6.58 -7.04 -11.53
N ALA A 88 -6.21 -6.37 -10.42
CA ALA A 88 -7.07 -5.44 -9.70
C ALA A 88 -7.45 -4.20 -10.52
#